data_AF-A0A8B6Y038-F1
#
_entry.id   AF-A0A8B6Y038-F1
#
_cell.length_a   1.000
_cell.length_b   1.000
_cell.length_c   1.000
_cell.angle_alpha   90.00
_cell.angle_beta   90.00
_cell.angle_gamma   90.00
#
_symmetry.space_group_name_H-M   'P 1'
#
loop_
_entity.id
_entity.type
_entity.pdbx_description
1 polymer ?
#
loop_
_entity_poly.entity_id
_entity_poly.type
_entity_poly.pdbx_seq_one_letter_code
_entity_poly.pdbx_strand_id
1 'polypeptide(L)'
;MITSNPSIQYDDDKIESYLEKLKDLQKDFQKRFKDLHELKFSLGFIVNPFLINIISNGCPIPEKMLEDISQLEMELLDLPEDQNLLMLHKTIMEFWKIVPEVKYPQLKKIAIKFISIFGSTYTCESLFSTMKFVKSKYRANLTSEHLSELLRTATTSLKPDFKKLTSKVMSISLIKVKN
;
A
#
# COMPACT_ATOMS: atom_id res chain seq x y z
N MET A 1 1.29 -9.60 56.22
CA MET A 1 2.39 -8.63 56.08
C MET A 1 2.36 -8.10 54.66
N ILE A 2 2.50 -6.78 54.54
CA ILE A 2 2.11 -5.95 53.40
C ILE A 2 3.05 -6.18 52.22
N THR A 3 2.52 -6.60 51.06
CA THR A 3 3.23 -6.50 49.78
C THR A 3 2.89 -5.15 49.16
N SER A 4 3.54 -4.11 49.66
CA SER A 4 3.43 -2.76 49.11
C SER A 4 4.03 -2.78 47.71
N ASN A 5 3.18 -2.63 46.69
CA ASN A 5 3.63 -2.32 45.34
C ASN A 5 4.47 -1.03 45.42
N PRO A 6 5.73 -0.98 44.96
CA PRO A 6 6.52 0.23 45.05
C PRO A 6 5.80 1.34 44.30
N SER A 7 5.40 2.38 45.03
CA SER A 7 4.79 3.58 44.48
C SER A 7 5.82 4.26 43.59
N ILE A 8 5.70 4.06 42.27
CA ILE A 8 6.46 4.78 41.27
C ILE A 8 6.05 6.26 41.43
N GLN A 9 6.91 7.07 42.04
CA GLN A 9 6.77 8.52 42.00
C GLN A 9 7.11 8.96 40.58
N TYR A 10 6.10 9.39 39.86
CA TYR A 10 6.29 10.03 38.57
C TYR A 10 6.67 11.49 38.79
N ASP A 11 7.65 11.95 38.03
CA ASP A 11 8.02 13.36 37.96
C ASP A 11 6.93 14.08 37.14
N ASP A 12 6.13 14.92 37.81
CA ASP A 12 5.00 15.63 37.20
C ASP A 12 5.45 16.51 36.01
N ASP A 13 6.63 17.14 36.09
CA ASP A 13 7.19 17.93 34.98
C ASP A 13 7.49 17.05 33.76
N LYS A 14 7.92 15.82 34.01
CA LYS A 14 8.20 14.85 32.96
C LYS A 14 6.92 14.30 32.34
N ILE A 15 5.87 14.08 33.14
CA ILE A 15 4.53 13.71 32.63
C ILE A 15 4.00 14.82 31.72
N GLU A 16 4.05 16.07 32.18
CA GLU A 16 3.58 17.23 31.40
C GLU A 16 4.34 17.34 30.06
N SER A 17 5.67 17.16 30.10
CA SER A 17 6.50 17.13 28.87
C SER A 17 6.09 16.01 27.90
N TYR A 18 5.76 14.81 28.40
CA TYR A 18 5.29 13.73 27.54
C TYR A 18 3.89 14.00 26.98
N LEU A 19 2.99 14.59 27.77
CA LEU A 19 1.66 14.96 27.31
C LEU A 19 1.73 15.97 26.15
N GLU A 20 2.57 17.00 26.25
CA GLU A 20 2.78 17.96 25.16
C GLU A 20 3.33 17.29 23.91
N LYS A 21 4.33 16.40 24.05
CA LYS A 21 4.86 15.63 22.91
C LYS A 21 3.80 14.75 22.25
N LEU A 22 2.92 14.12 23.03
CA LEU A 22 1.83 13.30 22.49
C LEU A 22 0.78 14.16 21.77
N LYS A 23 0.45 15.34 22.30
CA LYS A 23 -0.45 16.29 21.62
C LYS A 23 0.14 16.75 20.29
N ASP A 24 1.42 17.10 20.26
CA ASP A 24 2.08 17.53 19.03
C ASP A 24 2.18 16.38 18.02
N LEU A 25 2.51 15.17 18.47
CA LEU A 25 2.48 13.98 17.62
C LEU A 25 1.07 13.73 17.04
N GLN A 26 0.01 13.90 17.83
CA GLN A 26 -1.35 13.78 17.36
C GLN A 26 -1.68 14.83 16.28
N LYS A 27 -1.31 16.09 16.50
CA LYS A 27 -1.49 17.17 15.51
C LYS A 27 -0.74 16.87 14.21
N ASP A 28 0.51 16.42 14.32
CA ASP A 28 1.32 16.05 13.16
C ASP A 28 0.71 14.88 12.38
N PHE A 29 0.20 13.87 13.10
CA PHE A 29 -0.50 12.75 12.47
C PHE A 29 -1.75 13.22 11.72
N GLN A 30 -2.61 14.02 12.37
CA GLN A 30 -3.82 14.56 11.75
C GLN A 30 -3.50 15.41 10.52
N LYS A 31 -2.46 16.26 10.61
CA LYS A 31 -2.00 17.09 9.49
C LYS A 31 -1.48 16.23 8.34
N ARG A 32 -0.64 15.23 8.63
CA ARG A 32 0.00 14.38 7.62
C ARG A 32 -0.98 13.45 6.92
N PHE A 33 -2.01 12.97 7.62
CA PHE A 33 -3.01 12.03 7.09
C PHE A 33 -4.36 12.69 6.78
N LYS A 34 -4.40 14.02 6.67
CA LYS A 34 -5.63 14.77 6.35
C LYS A 34 -6.28 14.25 5.06
N ASP A 35 -5.49 14.12 3.99
CA ASP A 35 -5.98 13.66 2.69
C ASP A 35 -6.53 12.22 2.77
N LEU A 36 -5.93 11.36 3.59
CA LEU A 36 -6.41 9.99 3.82
C LEU A 36 -7.74 9.99 4.60
N HIS A 37 -7.89 10.91 5.55
CA HIS A 37 -9.14 11.11 6.27
C HIS A 37 -10.27 11.57 5.34
N GLU A 38 -9.98 12.45 4.38
CA GLU A 38 -10.95 12.87 3.35
C GLU A 38 -11.37 11.68 2.46
N LEU A 39 -10.45 10.76 2.18
CA LEU A 39 -10.74 9.54 1.41
C LEU A 39 -11.39 8.43 2.24
N LYS A 40 -11.59 8.60 3.55
CA LYS A 40 -12.10 7.53 4.44
C LYS A 40 -13.44 6.97 3.96
N PHE A 41 -14.32 7.84 3.47
CA PHE A 41 -15.63 7.43 2.95
C PHE A 41 -15.49 6.61 1.66
N SER A 42 -14.68 7.09 0.71
CA SER A 42 -14.35 6.36 -0.53
C SER A 42 -13.72 5.01 -0.24
N LEU A 43 -12.77 4.95 0.70
CA LEU A 43 -12.12 3.71 1.11
C LEU A 43 -13.13 2.75 1.75
N GLY A 44 -14.03 3.23 2.60
CA GLY A 44 -15.10 2.43 3.17
C GLY A 44 -15.94 1.75 2.09
N PHE A 45 -16.29 2.50 1.04
CA PHE A 45 -17.03 1.96 -0.11
C PHE A 45 -16.22 0.91 -0.87
N ILE A 46 -14.93 1.15 -1.13
CA ILE A 46 -14.05 0.16 -1.79
C ILE A 46 -13.85 -1.10 -0.96
N VAL A 47 -13.80 -0.98 0.37
CA VAL A 47 -13.72 -2.15 1.26
C VAL A 47 -15.01 -2.96 1.20
N ASN A 48 -16.15 -2.28 1.33
CA ASN A 48 -17.45 -2.93 1.28
C ASN A 48 -18.51 -2.00 0.66
N PRO A 49 -18.83 -2.18 -0.63
CA PRO A 49 -19.80 -1.31 -1.31
C PRO A 49 -21.24 -1.55 -0.82
N PHE A 50 -21.52 -2.67 -0.16
CA PHE A 50 -22.85 -3.06 0.31
C PHE A 50 -23.24 -2.46 1.67
N LEU A 51 -22.27 -1.91 2.42
CA LEU A 51 -22.52 -1.31 3.75
C LEU A 51 -22.73 0.21 3.71
N ILE A 52 -22.51 0.84 2.56
CA ILE A 52 -22.55 2.29 2.43
C ILE A 52 -23.90 2.72 1.89
N ASN A 53 -24.63 3.49 2.69
CA ASN A 53 -25.85 4.15 2.23
C ASN A 53 -25.50 5.42 1.46
N ILE A 54 -25.49 5.33 0.13
CA ILE A 54 -25.15 6.42 -0.77
C ILE A 54 -26.23 7.51 -0.77
N ILE A 55 -27.49 7.16 -0.50
CA ILE A 55 -28.61 8.11 -0.46
C ILE A 55 -28.45 9.07 0.72
N SER A 56 -28.10 8.56 1.91
CA SER A 56 -27.92 9.39 3.10
C SER A 56 -26.56 10.08 3.16
N ASN A 57 -25.50 9.43 2.66
CA ASN A 57 -24.13 9.90 2.85
C ASN A 57 -23.54 10.61 1.62
N GLY A 58 -24.27 10.62 0.50
CA GLY A 58 -23.82 11.21 -0.77
C GLY A 58 -22.85 10.30 -1.54
N CYS A 59 -22.31 10.84 -2.64
CA CYS A 59 -21.41 10.10 -3.52
C CYS A 59 -20.08 9.78 -2.81
N PRO A 60 -19.65 8.51 -2.74
CA PRO A 60 -18.39 8.13 -2.09
C PRO A 60 -17.15 8.46 -2.91
N ILE A 61 -17.31 8.93 -4.14
CA ILE A 61 -16.22 9.11 -5.09
C ILE A 61 -15.85 10.59 -5.19
N PRO A 62 -14.56 10.97 -5.00
CA PRO A 62 -14.13 12.35 -5.16
C PRO A 62 -14.33 12.84 -6.60
N GLU A 63 -14.76 14.09 -6.77
CA GLU A 63 -15.07 14.69 -8.08
C GLU A 63 -13.93 14.53 -9.11
N LYS A 64 -12.68 14.67 -8.67
CA LYS A 64 -11.48 14.50 -9.51
C LYS A 64 -11.32 13.11 -10.14
N MET A 65 -12.05 12.11 -9.66
CA MET A 65 -12.04 10.73 -10.19
C MET A 65 -13.25 10.42 -11.06
N LEU A 66 -14.21 11.33 -11.15
CA LEU A 66 -15.40 11.19 -11.98
C LEU A 66 -15.03 11.42 -13.45
N GLU A 67 -15.35 10.46 -14.29
CA GLU A 67 -15.19 10.58 -15.75
C GLU A 67 -16.56 10.62 -16.41
N ASP A 68 -17.39 9.60 -16.16
CA ASP A 68 -18.80 9.56 -16.56
C ASP A 68 -19.70 9.53 -15.32
N ILE A 69 -20.23 10.69 -14.96
CA ILE A 69 -21.05 10.86 -13.75
C ILE A 69 -22.36 10.08 -13.87
N SER A 70 -23.05 10.18 -15.01
CA SER A 70 -24.35 9.55 -15.20
C SER A 70 -24.26 8.03 -15.16
N GLN A 71 -23.23 7.46 -15.80
CA GLN A 71 -23.00 6.02 -15.72
C GLN A 71 -22.62 5.59 -14.30
N LEU A 72 -21.76 6.35 -13.62
CA LEU A 72 -21.35 6.04 -12.26
C LEU A 72 -22.52 6.09 -11.28
N GLU A 73 -23.41 7.08 -11.38
CA GLU A 73 -24.58 7.20 -10.49
C GLU A 73 -25.49 5.98 -10.58
N MET A 74 -25.71 5.45 -11.78
CA MET A 74 -26.46 4.20 -11.99
C MET A 74 -25.73 3.01 -11.36
N GLU A 75 -24.42 2.86 -11.63
CA GLU A 75 -23.62 1.79 -11.05
C GLU A 75 -23.61 1.81 -9.52
N LEU A 76 -23.56 3.00 -8.92
CA LEU A 76 -23.56 3.23 -7.47
C LEU A 76 -24.86 2.76 -6.81
N LEU A 77 -25.99 2.86 -7.51
CA LEU A 77 -27.28 2.36 -7.03
C LEU A 77 -27.44 0.85 -7.27
N ASP A 78 -26.93 0.35 -8.39
CA ASP A 78 -27.12 -1.04 -8.81
C ASP A 78 -26.18 -2.03 -8.09
N LEU A 79 -24.94 -1.63 -7.79
CA LEU A 79 -23.96 -2.53 -7.19
C LEU A 79 -24.37 -3.01 -5.78
N PRO A 80 -24.82 -2.14 -4.85
CA PRO A 80 -25.21 -2.55 -3.50
C PRO A 80 -26.42 -3.50 -3.47
N GLU A 81 -27.27 -3.45 -4.49
CA GLU A 81 -28.45 -4.32 -4.60
C GLU A 81 -28.17 -5.65 -5.32
N ASP A 82 -26.96 -5.84 -5.87
CA ASP A 82 -26.58 -7.07 -6.56
C ASP A 82 -26.26 -8.20 -5.57
N GLN A 83 -27.29 -8.98 -5.22
CA GLN A 83 -27.18 -10.10 -4.27
C GLN A 83 -26.18 -11.17 -4.71
N ASN A 84 -25.98 -11.38 -6.00
CA ASN A 84 -25.00 -12.37 -6.47
C ASN A 84 -23.59 -11.91 -6.15
N LEU A 85 -23.29 -10.62 -6.37
CA LEU A 85 -21.99 -10.04 -6.01
C LEU A 85 -21.80 -9.94 -4.50
N LEU A 86 -22.85 -9.67 -3.73
CA LEU A 86 -22.80 -9.69 -2.26
C LEU A 86 -22.35 -11.06 -1.74
N MET A 87 -22.94 -12.14 -2.26
CA MET A 87 -22.60 -13.52 -1.87
C MET A 87 -21.15 -13.92 -2.22
N LEU A 88 -20.52 -13.21 -3.16
CA LEU A 88 -19.15 -13.45 -3.58
C LEU A 88 -18.13 -12.49 -2.93
N HIS A 89 -18.60 -11.53 -2.12
CA HIS A 89 -17.72 -10.61 -1.39
C HIS A 89 -16.97 -11.38 -0.29
N LYS A 90 -15.66 -11.58 -0.49
CA LYS A 90 -14.77 -12.26 0.46
C LYS A 90 -13.65 -11.34 0.90
N THR A 91 -12.80 -10.98 -0.06
CA THR A 91 -11.69 -10.06 0.12
C THR A 91 -11.79 -8.95 -0.91
N ILE A 92 -11.23 -7.78 -0.59
CA ILE A 92 -11.24 -6.60 -1.48
C ILE A 92 -10.70 -6.97 -2.86
N MET A 93 -9.55 -7.65 -2.91
CA MET A 93 -8.88 -7.99 -4.16
C MET A 93 -9.66 -9.01 -5.00
N GLU A 94 -10.21 -10.06 -4.38
CA GLU A 94 -10.98 -11.07 -5.10
C GLU A 94 -12.30 -10.50 -5.59
N PHE A 95 -12.97 -9.69 -4.78
CA PHE A 95 -14.23 -9.04 -5.13
C PHE A 95 -14.07 -8.15 -6.37
N TRP A 96 -13.17 -7.17 -6.32
CA TRP A 96 -12.98 -6.25 -7.46
C TRP A 96 -12.44 -6.93 -8.73
N LYS A 97 -11.86 -8.13 -8.60
CA LYS A 97 -11.48 -8.96 -9.75
C LYS A 97 -12.69 -9.58 -10.45
N ILE A 98 -13.66 -10.08 -9.69
CA ILE A 98 -14.87 -10.74 -10.22
C ILE A 98 -15.96 -9.78 -10.67
N VAL A 99 -15.98 -8.53 -10.18
CA VAL A 99 -16.95 -7.51 -10.59
C VAL A 99 -16.92 -7.36 -12.13
N PRO A 100 -18.05 -7.55 -12.83
CA PRO A 100 -18.09 -7.50 -14.29
C PRO A 100 -17.81 -6.09 -14.80
N GLU A 101 -16.76 -5.93 -15.60
CA GLU A 101 -16.38 -4.63 -16.18
C GLU A 101 -17.42 -4.11 -17.17
N VAL A 102 -18.16 -5.01 -17.81
CA VAL A 102 -19.25 -4.63 -18.74
C VAL A 102 -20.43 -4.00 -18.01
N LYS A 103 -20.71 -4.44 -16.77
CA LYS A 103 -21.84 -3.94 -15.97
C LYS A 103 -21.43 -2.75 -15.09
N TYR A 104 -20.21 -2.76 -14.56
CA TYR A 104 -19.70 -1.75 -13.63
C TYR A 104 -18.34 -1.18 -14.06
N PRO A 105 -18.21 -0.61 -15.27
CA PRO A 105 -16.94 -0.11 -15.78
C PRO A 105 -16.36 1.03 -14.93
N GLN A 106 -17.18 1.98 -14.49
CA GLN A 106 -16.71 3.14 -13.74
C GLN A 106 -16.25 2.73 -12.34
N LEU A 107 -17.07 1.98 -11.61
CA LEU A 107 -16.75 1.52 -10.26
C LEU A 107 -15.52 0.62 -10.24
N LYS A 108 -15.39 -0.30 -11.21
CA LYS A 108 -14.21 -1.17 -11.30
C LYS A 108 -12.94 -0.35 -11.55
N LYS A 109 -12.99 0.63 -12.44
CA LYS A 109 -11.86 1.53 -12.71
C LYS A 109 -11.46 2.32 -11.47
N ILE A 110 -12.43 2.87 -10.74
CA ILE A 110 -12.20 3.61 -9.49
C ILE A 110 -11.59 2.70 -8.42
N ALA A 111 -12.11 1.49 -8.25
CA ALA A 111 -11.57 0.53 -7.30
C ALA A 111 -10.11 0.18 -7.59
N ILE A 112 -9.76 -0.05 -8.85
CA ILE A 112 -8.36 -0.31 -9.26
C ILE A 112 -7.47 0.90 -8.93
N LYS A 113 -7.94 2.14 -9.17
CA LYS A 113 -7.20 3.36 -8.80
C LYS A 113 -6.93 3.39 -7.28
N PHE A 114 -7.94 3.14 -6.45
CA PHE A 114 -7.77 3.13 -4.98
C PHE A 114 -6.85 2.00 -4.47
N ILE A 115 -7.05 0.78 -4.97
CA ILE A 115 -6.21 -0.38 -4.58
C ILE A 115 -4.74 -0.14 -4.94
N SER A 116 -4.47 0.51 -6.07
CA SER A 116 -3.12 0.80 -6.54
C SER A 116 -2.35 1.80 -5.66
N ILE A 117 -3.05 2.67 -4.91
CA ILE A 117 -2.42 3.62 -3.96
C ILE A 117 -1.64 2.85 -2.89
N PHE A 118 -2.26 1.80 -2.34
CA PHE A 118 -1.63 0.99 -1.30
C PHE A 118 -0.48 0.13 -1.84
N GLY A 119 -0.66 -0.48 -3.03
CA GLY A 119 0.37 -1.30 -3.67
C GLY A 119 1.64 -0.50 -4.00
N SER A 120 1.47 0.70 -4.55
CA SER A 120 2.61 1.58 -4.91
C SER A 120 3.35 2.10 -3.68
N THR A 121 2.63 2.52 -2.63
CA THR A 121 3.25 3.00 -1.39
C THR A 121 4.10 1.93 -0.71
N TYR A 122 3.54 0.72 -0.51
CA TYR A 122 4.28 -0.40 0.08
C TYR A 122 5.53 -0.76 -0.73
N THR A 123 5.40 -0.81 -2.05
CA THR A 123 6.52 -1.13 -2.95
C THR A 123 7.63 -0.07 -2.85
N CYS A 124 7.25 1.22 -2.81
CA CYS A 124 8.18 2.32 -2.62
C CYS A 124 8.89 2.25 -1.26
N GLU A 125 8.16 2.01 -0.16
CA GLU A 125 8.75 1.91 1.19
C GLU A 125 9.69 0.70 1.33
N SER A 126 9.31 -0.44 0.74
CA SER A 126 10.15 -1.64 0.69
C SER A 126 11.43 -1.38 -0.13
N LEU A 127 11.30 -0.69 -1.27
CA LEU A 127 12.44 -0.27 -2.10
C LEU A 127 13.37 0.68 -1.33
N PHE A 128 12.84 1.70 -0.65
CA PHE A 128 13.63 2.63 0.15
C PHE A 128 14.34 1.95 1.31
N SER A 129 13.67 1.02 1.99
CA SER A 129 14.26 0.22 3.07
C SER A 129 15.42 -0.63 2.55
N THR A 130 15.22 -1.28 1.40
CA THR A 130 16.25 -2.06 0.70
C THR A 130 17.42 -1.18 0.26
N MET A 131 17.15 0.02 -0.27
CA MET A 131 18.17 1.01 -0.65
C MET A 131 19.01 1.43 0.55
N LYS A 132 18.37 1.69 1.69
CA LYS A 132 19.07 2.06 2.93
C LYS A 132 20.00 0.93 3.39
N PHE A 133 19.56 -0.32 3.30
CA PHE A 133 20.37 -1.49 3.61
C PHE A 133 21.57 -1.67 2.64
N VAL A 134 21.33 -1.56 1.34
CA VAL A 134 22.39 -1.68 0.32
C VAL A 134 23.44 -0.57 0.49
N LYS A 135 23.00 0.68 0.70
CA LYS A 135 23.90 1.82 0.91
C LYS A 135 24.63 1.76 2.26
N SER A 136 24.06 1.17 3.30
CA SER A 136 24.77 1.03 4.59
C SER A 136 25.91 0.02 4.51
N LYS A 137 25.72 -1.09 3.78
CA LYS A 137 26.70 -2.16 3.64
C LYS A 137 27.91 -1.79 2.76
N TYR A 138 27.69 -1.00 1.70
CA TYR A 138 28.73 -0.67 0.71
C TYR A 138 28.97 0.85 0.58
N ARG A 139 28.75 1.60 1.65
CA ARG A 139 28.67 3.07 1.70
C ARG A 139 29.85 3.82 1.04
N ALA A 140 31.03 3.21 0.99
CA ALA A 140 32.24 3.83 0.46
C ALA A 140 32.45 3.65 -1.06
N ASN A 141 31.81 2.65 -1.70
CA ASN A 141 32.24 2.17 -3.04
C ASN A 141 31.10 2.03 -4.08
N LEU A 142 29.88 2.47 -3.78
CA LEU A 142 28.74 2.34 -4.71
C LEU A 142 28.61 3.56 -5.62
N THR A 143 28.70 3.33 -6.93
CA THR A 143 28.22 4.28 -7.94
C THR A 143 26.69 4.20 -8.02
N SER A 144 26.07 5.20 -8.67
CA SER A 144 24.61 5.22 -8.91
C SER A 144 24.14 3.98 -9.70
N GLU A 145 24.95 3.56 -10.68
CA GLU A 145 24.66 2.41 -11.54
C GLU A 145 24.65 1.09 -10.73
N HIS A 146 25.69 0.85 -9.93
CA HIS A 146 25.75 -0.34 -9.06
C HIS A 146 24.57 -0.40 -8.07
N LEU A 147 24.15 0.75 -7.55
CA LEU A 147 23.01 0.82 -6.64
C LEU A 147 21.70 0.43 -7.36
N SER A 148 21.49 0.93 -8.58
CA SER A 148 20.32 0.60 -9.40
C SER A 148 20.25 -0.91 -9.69
N GLU A 149 21.37 -1.51 -10.09
CA GLU A 149 21.45 -2.94 -10.37
C GLU A 149 21.16 -3.79 -9.11
N LEU A 150 21.77 -3.44 -7.98
CA LEU A 150 21.55 -4.13 -6.72
C LEU A 150 20.10 -4.03 -6.25
N LEU A 151 19.51 -2.85 -6.33
CA LEU A 151 18.09 -2.66 -6.02
C LEU A 151 17.21 -3.54 -6.91
N ARG A 152 17.46 -3.56 -8.22
CA ARG A 152 16.71 -4.41 -9.16
C ARG A 152 16.84 -5.90 -8.83
N THR A 153 18.03 -6.36 -8.44
CA THR A 153 18.24 -7.76 -8.02
C THR A 153 17.59 -8.08 -6.68
N ALA A 154 17.51 -7.12 -5.76
CA ALA A 154 16.96 -7.34 -4.42
C ALA A 154 15.42 -7.30 -4.41
N THR A 155 14.80 -6.55 -5.32
CA THR A 155 13.34 -6.39 -5.38
C THR A 155 12.65 -7.26 -6.42
N THR A 156 13.39 -7.95 -7.29
CA THR A 156 12.80 -8.82 -8.31
C THR A 156 12.30 -10.13 -7.70
N SER A 157 11.12 -10.59 -8.13
CA SER A 157 10.62 -11.94 -7.88
C SER A 157 11.19 -12.98 -8.86
N LEU A 158 11.98 -12.52 -9.83
CA LEU A 158 12.58 -13.36 -10.86
C LEU A 158 13.71 -14.19 -10.24
N LYS A 159 13.58 -15.52 -10.26
CA LYS A 159 14.66 -16.42 -9.83
C LYS A 159 15.66 -16.59 -10.98
N PRO A 160 16.90 -16.12 -10.87
CA PRO A 160 17.90 -16.33 -11.91
C PRO A 160 18.17 -17.83 -12.05
N ASP A 161 18.19 -18.33 -13.29
CA ASP A 161 18.64 -19.70 -13.54
C ASP A 161 20.17 -19.76 -13.47
N PHE A 162 20.68 -19.96 -12.26
CA PHE A 162 22.11 -20.05 -11.99
C PHE A 162 22.79 -21.21 -12.75
N LYS A 163 22.07 -22.29 -13.07
CA LYS A 163 22.63 -23.41 -13.83
C LYS A 163 22.91 -23.00 -15.28
N LYS A 164 21.96 -22.29 -15.91
CA LYS A 164 22.14 -21.77 -17.27
C LYS A 164 23.19 -20.65 -17.35
N LEU A 165 23.30 -19.83 -16.31
CA LEU A 165 24.35 -18.79 -16.20
C LEU A 165 25.74 -19.41 -16.04
N THR A 166 25.90 -20.38 -15.13
CA THR A 166 27.19 -21.04 -14.89
C THR A 166 27.66 -21.84 -16.09
N SER A 167 26.76 -22.52 -16.82
CA SER A 167 27.13 -23.23 -18.05
C SER A 167 27.66 -22.28 -19.12
N LYS A 168 27.02 -21.13 -19.34
CA LYS A 168 27.51 -20.10 -20.28
C LYS A 168 28.86 -19.51 -19.87
N VAL A 169 29.06 -19.22 -18.58
CA VAL A 169 30.34 -18.67 -18.08
C VAL A 169 31.47 -19.68 -18.22
N MET A 170 31.22 -20.96 -17.91
CA MET A 170 32.21 -22.03 -18.13
C MET A 170 32.54 -22.20 -19.62
N SER A 171 31.56 -22.11 -20.51
CA SER A 171 31.82 -22.16 -21.96
C SER A 171 32.72 -21.01 -22.43
N ILE A 172 32.55 -19.80 -21.87
CA ILE A 172 33.35 -18.63 -22.23
C ILE A 172 34.77 -18.71 -21.65
N SER A 173 34.95 -19.21 -20.42
CA SER A 173 36.28 -19.42 -19.84
C SER A 173 37.04 -20.54 -20.55
N LEU A 174 36.36 -21.59 -21.02
CA LEU A 174 36.98 -22.64 -21.84
C LEU A 174 37.47 -22.14 -23.21
N ILE A 175 36.85 -21.09 -23.76
CA ILE A 175 37.31 -20.45 -25.01
C ILE A 175 38.54 -19.57 -24.77
N LYS A 176 38.65 -18.90 -23.60
CA LYS A 176 39.82 -18.09 -23.25
C LYS A 176 41.06 -18.91 -22.83
N VAL A 177 40.89 -20.15 -22.36
CA VAL A 177 42.01 -21.03 -21.96
C VAL A 177 42.62 -21.77 -23.17
N LYS A 178 41.97 -21.76 -24.34
CA LYS A 178 42.40 -22.46 -25.56
C LYS A 178 43.15 -21.60 -26.59
N ASN A 179 43.46 -20.34 -26.27
CA ASN A 179 44.30 -19.46 -27.10
C ASN A 179 45.61 -19.14 -26.38
#